data_AF-A0A7V5Y672-F1
#
_entry.id   AF-A0A7V5Y672-F1
#
_cell.length_a   1.000
_cell.length_b   1.000
_cell.length_c   1.000
_cell.angle_alpha   90.00
_cell.angle_beta   90.00
_cell.angle_gamma   90.00
#
_symmetry.space_group_name_H-M   'P 1'
#
loop_
_entity.id
_entity.type
_entity.pdbx_description
1 polymer ?
#
loop_
_entity_poly.entity_id
_entity_poly.type
_entity_poly.pdbx_seq_one_letter_code
_entity_poly.pdbx_strand_id
1 'polypeptide(L)'
;MRFLFYARPLFRAWEIVCNHLARWLTDKRALQDVRYQRQLAQLNLRRMEIQRGLGAISRSHAHVCAQCGYCCKGTRERDAFLDRVLQEPQTEHLGARRRGGEMVGFQRAKAEKRMLHLGAEHPSGYCNELTCRGCRLPNELRPMQCLAYFCGAAVRALSQEECEQGIRLMRQLLRLQLDAVLLAARSRRWRKVR
;
A
#
# COMPACT_ATOMS: atom_id res chain seq x y z
N MET A 1 -3.59 -13.52 17.74
CA MET A 1 -2.17 -13.78 17.35
C MET A 1 -1.96 -14.01 15.85
N ARG A 2 -2.76 -14.84 15.17
CA ARG A 2 -2.58 -15.14 13.74
C ARG A 2 -2.59 -13.90 12.83
N PHE A 3 -3.54 -12.97 13.02
CA PHE A 3 -3.62 -11.76 12.18
C PHE A 3 -2.35 -10.90 12.26
N LEU A 4 -1.78 -10.72 13.46
CA LEU A 4 -0.54 -9.97 13.66
C LEU A 4 0.64 -10.55 12.87
N PHE A 5 0.73 -11.88 12.76
CA PHE A 5 1.76 -12.55 11.95
C PHE A 5 1.60 -12.20 10.45
N TYR A 6 0.38 -12.24 9.93
CA TYR A 6 0.10 -11.84 8.54
C TYR A 6 0.41 -10.36 8.31
N ALA A 7 -0.05 -9.47 9.19
CA ALA A 7 0.02 -8.01 9.05
C ALA A 7 1.43 -7.42 9.28
N ARG A 8 2.33 -8.13 9.97
CA ARG A 8 3.69 -7.64 10.25
C ARG A 8 4.80 -8.46 9.59
N PRO A 9 5.30 -9.56 10.19
CA PRO A 9 6.47 -10.22 9.65
C PRO A 9 6.24 -10.77 8.25
N LEU A 10 5.11 -11.44 8.00
CA LEU A 10 4.83 -12.04 6.70
C LEU A 10 4.64 -10.97 5.63
N PHE A 11 3.74 -10.01 5.86
CA PHE A 11 3.52 -8.93 4.90
C PHE A 11 4.80 -8.14 4.63
N ARG A 12 5.59 -7.83 5.65
CA ARG A 12 6.81 -7.05 5.45
C ARG A 12 7.83 -7.79 4.59
N ALA A 13 8.08 -9.07 4.88
CA ALA A 13 9.01 -9.87 4.11
C ALA A 13 8.53 -10.03 2.65
N TRP A 14 7.25 -10.37 2.48
CA TRP A 14 6.65 -10.58 1.17
C TRP A 14 6.59 -9.31 0.33
N GLU A 15 6.18 -8.19 0.93
CA GLU A 15 6.17 -6.87 0.30
C GLU A 15 7.56 -6.53 -0.23
N ILE A 16 8.61 -6.67 0.58
CA ILE A 16 9.99 -6.40 0.13
C ILE A 16 10.33 -7.27 -1.07
N VAL A 17 10.18 -8.59 -0.95
CA VAL A 17 10.53 -9.54 -2.02
C VAL A 17 9.77 -9.22 -3.31
N CYS A 18 8.45 -9.09 -3.26
CA CYS A 18 7.64 -8.83 -4.44
C CYS A 18 7.96 -7.47 -5.08
N ASN A 19 8.20 -6.42 -4.30
CA ASN A 19 8.58 -5.12 -4.86
C ASN A 19 9.92 -5.17 -5.60
N HIS A 20 10.92 -5.86 -5.03
CA HIS A 20 12.22 -6.00 -5.69
C HIS A 20 12.15 -6.88 -6.94
N LEU A 21 11.43 -8.00 -6.88
CA LEU A 21 11.24 -8.89 -8.03
C LEU A 21 10.45 -8.21 -9.15
N ALA A 22 9.32 -7.59 -8.83
CA ALA A 22 8.50 -6.87 -9.82
C ALA A 22 9.31 -5.77 -10.49
N ARG A 23 10.08 -4.99 -9.72
CA ARG A 23 10.96 -3.96 -10.27
C ARG A 23 12.01 -4.54 -11.22
N TRP A 24 12.65 -5.64 -10.85
CA TRP A 24 13.68 -6.27 -11.67
C TRP A 24 13.10 -6.89 -12.96
N LEU A 25 11.86 -7.39 -12.90
CA LEU A 25 11.20 -8.05 -14.00
C LEU A 25 10.42 -7.09 -14.92
N THR A 26 10.04 -5.91 -14.43
CA THR A 26 9.25 -4.93 -15.19
C THR A 26 10.11 -4.36 -16.33
N ASP A 27 9.77 -4.73 -17.56
CA ASP A 27 10.29 -4.09 -18.77
C ASP A 27 9.53 -2.78 -19.01
N LYS A 28 10.22 -1.65 -19.03
CA LYS A 28 9.58 -0.33 -19.26
C LYS A 28 8.85 -0.26 -20.60
N ARG A 29 9.30 -1.01 -21.60
CA ARG A 29 8.65 -1.05 -22.91
C ARG A 29 7.32 -1.81 -22.86
N ALA A 30 7.20 -2.80 -21.98
CA ALA A 30 5.93 -3.50 -21.75
C ALA A 30 4.88 -2.60 -21.08
N LEU A 31 5.30 -1.54 -20.37
CA LEU A 31 4.35 -0.56 -19.81
C LEU A 31 3.56 0.18 -20.89
N GLN A 32 4.04 0.21 -22.14
CA GLN A 32 3.33 0.77 -23.29
C GLN A 32 2.49 -0.28 -24.04
N ASP A 33 2.57 -1.56 -23.69
CA ASP A 33 1.78 -2.61 -24.34
C ASP A 33 0.35 -2.62 -23.79
N VAL A 34 -0.63 -2.53 -24.68
CA VAL A 34 -2.06 -2.46 -24.33
C VAL A 34 -2.52 -3.71 -23.56
N ARG A 35 -2.01 -4.90 -23.89
CA ARG A 35 -2.38 -6.15 -23.20
C ARG A 35 -1.84 -6.14 -21.78
N TYR A 36 -0.60 -5.69 -21.60
CA TYR A 36 0.01 -5.53 -20.28
C TYR A 36 -0.75 -4.51 -19.42
N GLN A 37 -1.07 -3.34 -19.98
CA GLN A 37 -1.84 -2.30 -19.29
C GLN A 37 -3.23 -2.79 -18.86
N ARG A 38 -3.94 -3.54 -19.71
CA ARG A 38 -5.24 -4.13 -19.34
C ARG A 38 -5.12 -5.08 -18.15
N GLN A 39 -4.08 -5.92 -18.11
CA GLN A 39 -3.86 -6.83 -16.98
C GLN A 39 -3.44 -6.08 -15.71
N LEU A 40 -2.63 -5.03 -15.82
CA LEU A 40 -2.33 -4.15 -14.68
C LEU A 40 -3.60 -3.47 -14.14
N ALA A 41 -4.49 -2.99 -15.02
CA ALA A 41 -5.76 -2.38 -14.61
C ALA A 41 -6.64 -3.36 -13.83
N GLN A 42 -6.73 -4.62 -14.28
CA GLN A 42 -7.44 -5.68 -13.55
C GLN A 42 -6.85 -5.94 -12.16
N LEU A 43 -5.52 -5.96 -12.05
CA LEU A 43 -4.86 -6.05 -10.74
C LEU A 43 -5.13 -4.81 -9.89
N ASN A 44 -5.14 -3.61 -10.46
CA ASN A 44 -5.44 -2.39 -9.71
C ASN A 44 -6.88 -2.37 -9.17
N LEU A 45 -7.87 -2.91 -9.90
CA LEU A 45 -9.24 -3.04 -9.39
C LEU A 45 -9.29 -3.94 -8.14
N ARG A 46 -8.65 -5.12 -8.20
CA ARG A 46 -8.51 -6.02 -7.04
C ARG A 46 -7.76 -5.34 -5.88
N ARG A 47 -6.70 -4.57 -6.18
CA ARG A 47 -5.97 -3.78 -5.19
C ARG A 47 -6.90 -2.79 -4.49
N MET A 48 -7.73 -2.05 -5.24
CA MET A 48 -8.67 -1.08 -4.69
C MET A 48 -9.74 -1.72 -3.79
N GLU A 49 -10.19 -2.93 -4.11
CA GLU A 49 -11.11 -3.69 -3.24
C GLU A 49 -10.45 -4.07 -1.91
N ILE A 50 -9.23 -4.61 -1.97
CA ILE A 50 -8.46 -4.96 -0.77
C ILE A 50 -8.18 -3.70 0.05
N GLN A 51 -7.80 -2.60 -0.60
CA GLN A 51 -7.55 -1.31 0.04
C GLN A 51 -8.79 -0.80 0.77
N ARG A 52 -9.98 -0.91 0.16
CA ARG A 52 -11.25 -0.53 0.80
C ARG A 52 -11.54 -1.38 2.02
N GLY A 53 -11.37 -2.71 1.93
CA GLY A 53 -11.59 -3.62 3.04
C GLY A 53 -10.64 -3.36 4.22
N LEU A 54 -9.33 -3.26 3.96
CA LEU A 54 -8.34 -2.92 4.98
C LEU A 54 -8.55 -1.50 5.52
N GLY A 55 -8.98 -0.59 4.65
CA GLY A 55 -9.35 0.78 4.99
C GLY A 55 -10.50 0.85 5.98
N ALA A 56 -11.52 0.01 5.83
CA ALA A 56 -12.64 -0.06 6.77
C ALA A 56 -12.18 -0.50 8.17
N ILE A 57 -11.42 -1.60 8.26
CA ILE A 57 -10.85 -2.10 9.52
C ILE A 57 -9.92 -1.07 10.16
N SER A 58 -9.09 -0.39 9.36
CA SER A 58 -8.21 0.66 9.86
C SER A 58 -8.97 1.89 10.36
N ARG A 59 -10.13 2.21 9.76
CA ARG A 59 -10.93 3.38 10.11
C ARG A 59 -11.63 3.20 11.45
N SER A 60 -12.21 2.02 11.73
CA SER A 60 -12.84 1.71 13.02
C SER A 60 -11.87 1.89 14.20
N HIS A 61 -10.56 1.84 13.95
CA HIS A 61 -9.49 1.87 14.96
C HIS A 61 -8.52 3.05 14.79
N ALA A 62 -8.91 4.09 14.05
CA ALA A 62 -8.02 5.23 13.75
C ALA A 62 -7.54 5.96 15.02
N HIS A 63 -8.38 6.00 16.07
CA HIS A 63 -8.04 6.59 17.37
C HIS A 63 -6.87 5.88 18.05
N VAL A 64 -6.79 4.55 17.97
CA VAL A 64 -5.67 3.75 18.51
C VAL A 64 -4.39 4.10 17.78
N CYS A 65 -4.45 4.27 16.45
CA CYS A 65 -3.29 4.67 15.65
C CYS A 65 -2.80 6.07 15.99
N ALA A 66 -3.70 7.02 16.24
CA ALA A 66 -3.36 8.39 16.64
C ALA A 66 -2.64 8.43 18.00
N GLN A 67 -3.09 7.61 18.97
CA GLN A 67 -2.45 7.51 20.28
C GLN A 67 -1.12 6.76 20.24
N CYS A 68 -1.05 5.65 19.49
CA CYS A 68 0.12 4.77 19.43
C CYS A 68 1.26 5.40 18.62
N GLY A 69 0.99 5.87 17.40
CA GLY A 69 1.96 6.51 16.49
C GLY A 69 3.14 5.65 16.01
N TYR A 70 3.50 4.56 16.69
CA TYR A 70 4.73 3.80 16.47
C TYR A 70 4.91 3.31 15.03
N CYS A 71 3.84 2.83 14.38
CA CYS A 71 3.91 2.40 12.97
C CYS A 71 4.25 3.53 12.01
N CYS A 72 3.86 4.76 12.38
CA CYS A 72 4.09 5.97 11.63
C CYS A 72 5.44 6.62 11.98
N LYS A 73 6.20 6.11 12.97
CA LYS A 73 7.50 6.66 13.33
C LYS A 73 8.48 6.61 12.14
N GLY A 74 9.22 7.70 11.97
CA GLY A 74 10.17 7.92 10.88
C GLY A 74 9.57 8.53 9.63
N THR A 75 10.34 9.43 9.01
CA THR A 75 10.06 10.04 7.71
C THR A 75 10.45 9.08 6.60
N ARG A 76 9.54 8.15 6.28
CA ARG A 76 9.74 7.17 5.20
C ARG A 76 8.58 7.21 4.25
N GLU A 77 8.89 7.23 2.96
CA GLU A 77 7.88 7.07 1.93
C GLU A 77 7.26 5.67 2.02
N ARG A 78 5.94 5.63 2.10
CA ARG A 78 5.14 4.42 2.32
C ARG A 78 4.65 3.81 1.01
N ASP A 79 4.75 4.55 -0.09
CA ASP A 79 4.45 4.08 -1.43
C ASP A 79 5.52 3.05 -1.86
N ALA A 80 5.09 1.81 -2.04
CA ALA A 80 5.93 0.73 -2.54
C ALA A 80 5.91 0.73 -4.08
N PHE A 81 6.99 0.23 -4.71
CA PHE A 81 7.08 0.14 -6.17
C PHE A 81 5.83 -0.45 -6.83
N LEU A 82 5.37 -1.61 -6.37
CA LEU A 82 4.20 -2.31 -6.89
C LEU A 82 2.92 -1.48 -6.73
N ASP A 83 2.76 -0.83 -5.58
CA ASP A 83 1.58 0.00 -5.33
C ASP A 83 1.55 1.19 -6.30
N ARG A 84 2.71 1.82 -6.55
CA ARG A 84 2.84 2.88 -7.56
C ARG A 84 2.57 2.39 -8.98
N VAL A 85 3.23 1.32 -9.42
CA VAL A 85 3.09 0.82 -10.80
C VAL A 85 1.68 0.32 -11.09
N LEU A 86 1.00 -0.26 -10.11
CA LEU A 86 -0.41 -0.67 -10.27
C LEU A 86 -1.34 0.55 -10.40
N GLN A 87 -1.09 1.61 -9.64
CA GLN A 87 -1.93 2.81 -9.65
C GLN A 87 -1.62 3.75 -10.81
N GLU A 88 -0.36 3.84 -11.20
CA GLU A 88 0.17 4.72 -12.24
C GLU A 88 1.30 3.97 -12.98
N PRO A 89 0.94 3.14 -13.99
CA PRO A 89 1.92 2.35 -14.73
C PRO A 89 3.01 3.17 -15.41
N GLN A 90 2.74 4.45 -15.70
CA GLN A 90 3.68 5.37 -16.35
C GLN A 90 4.59 6.13 -15.38
N THR A 91 4.58 5.77 -14.09
CA THR A 91 5.41 6.44 -13.08
C THR A 91 6.90 6.35 -13.41
N GLU A 92 7.60 7.48 -13.33
CA GLU A 92 9.07 7.51 -13.47
C GLU A 92 9.77 6.93 -12.23
N HIS A 93 9.05 6.76 -11.12
CA HIS A 93 9.58 6.35 -9.82
C HIS A 93 9.63 4.83 -9.64
N LEU A 94 10.56 4.22 -10.36
CA LEU A 94 10.74 2.76 -10.39
C LEU A 94 11.63 2.21 -9.26
N GLY A 95 12.07 3.03 -8.31
CA GLY A 95 12.80 2.55 -7.12
C GLY A 95 11.89 1.71 -6.21
N ALA A 96 12.47 0.80 -5.40
CA ALA A 96 11.70 0.00 -4.44
C ALA A 96 10.97 0.87 -3.41
N ARG A 97 11.62 1.98 -3.04
CA ARG A 97 11.10 3.11 -2.27
C ARG A 97 11.62 4.36 -2.95
N ARG A 98 10.82 5.43 -3.00
CA ARG A 98 11.31 6.74 -3.41
C ARG A 98 11.91 7.40 -2.16
N ARG A 99 13.03 8.12 -2.36
CA ARG A 99 13.88 8.65 -1.27
C ARG A 99 13.46 10.05 -0.81
N GLY A 100 12.48 10.66 -1.49
CA GLY A 100 11.97 11.99 -1.21
C GLY A 100 10.82 12.38 -2.15
N GLY A 101 9.99 13.33 -1.71
CA GLY A 101 8.78 13.78 -2.42
C GLY A 101 7.51 13.53 -1.62
N GLU A 102 6.41 14.12 -2.07
CA GLU A 102 5.08 13.88 -1.51
C GLU A 102 4.57 12.48 -1.93
N MET A 103 3.86 11.80 -1.03
CA MET A 103 3.18 10.54 -1.36
C MET A 103 2.12 10.79 -2.43
N VAL A 104 1.92 9.83 -3.33
CA VAL A 104 0.92 9.96 -4.41
C VAL A 104 -0.48 10.18 -3.82
N GLY A 105 -0.80 9.46 -2.74
CA GLY A 105 -2.04 9.64 -1.99
C GLY A 105 -2.24 11.06 -1.45
N PHE A 106 -1.16 11.73 -1.06
CA PHE A 106 -1.21 13.12 -0.59
C PHE A 106 -1.50 14.09 -1.72
N GLN A 107 -0.79 13.95 -2.84
CA GLN A 107 -1.00 14.79 -4.02
C GLN A 107 -2.45 14.72 -4.49
N ARG A 108 -3.01 13.51 -4.57
CA ARG A 108 -4.42 13.29 -4.91
C ARG A 108 -5.37 13.90 -3.88
N ALA A 109 -5.17 13.63 -2.59
CA ALA A 109 -6.01 14.17 -1.53
C ALA A 109 -6.02 15.71 -1.52
N LYS A 110 -4.88 16.34 -1.82
CA LYS A 110 -4.74 17.79 -1.94
C LYS A 110 -5.47 18.34 -3.16
N ALA A 111 -5.27 17.74 -4.34
CA ALA A 111 -5.93 18.13 -5.58
C ALA A 111 -7.46 18.01 -5.47
N GLU A 112 -7.94 16.95 -4.82
CA GLU A 112 -9.37 16.68 -4.60
C GLU A 112 -9.96 17.44 -3.40
N LYS A 113 -9.15 18.22 -2.65
CA LYS A 113 -9.55 18.92 -1.41
C LYS A 113 -10.15 17.99 -0.34
N ARG A 114 -9.66 16.75 -0.24
CA ARG A 114 -10.12 15.71 0.70
C ARG A 114 -9.18 15.46 1.87
N MET A 115 -8.21 16.34 2.07
CA MET A 115 -7.29 16.27 3.20
C MET A 115 -8.04 16.34 4.53
N LEU A 116 -7.75 15.39 5.42
CA LEU A 116 -8.31 15.32 6.77
C LEU A 116 -7.42 16.07 7.75
N HIS A 117 -7.99 16.47 8.89
CA HIS A 117 -7.27 17.08 10.02
C HIS A 117 -6.40 18.28 9.62
N LEU A 118 -6.89 19.10 8.68
CA LEU A 118 -6.22 20.35 8.30
C LEU A 118 -6.08 21.26 9.53
N GLY A 119 -4.88 21.80 9.74
CA GLY A 119 -4.54 22.64 10.89
C GLY A 119 -4.22 21.88 12.19
N ALA A 120 -4.35 20.54 12.23
CA ALA A 120 -3.93 19.77 13.40
C ALA A 120 -2.40 19.66 13.49
N GLU A 121 -1.88 19.62 14.72
CA GLU A 121 -0.45 19.57 14.99
C GLU A 121 0.20 18.24 14.55
N HIS A 122 1.45 18.36 14.12
CA HIS A 122 2.28 17.25 13.67
C HIS A 122 3.28 16.83 14.75
N PRO A 123 3.27 15.56 15.19
CA PRO A 123 4.29 15.08 16.11
C PRO A 123 5.64 14.95 15.38
N SER A 124 6.72 15.39 16.03
CA SER A 124 8.07 15.34 15.47
C SER A 124 8.62 13.90 15.35
N GLY A 125 9.37 13.61 14.30
CA GLY A 125 9.97 12.28 14.09
C GLY A 125 9.01 11.19 13.59
N TYR A 126 7.79 11.56 13.17
CA TYR A 126 6.81 10.67 12.55
C TYR A 126 6.65 10.97 11.06
N CYS A 127 5.85 10.16 10.38
CA CYS A 127 5.35 10.43 9.03
C CYS A 127 4.72 11.82 8.98
N ASN A 128 5.04 12.59 7.93
CA ASN A 128 4.53 13.94 7.71
C ASN A 128 2.99 14.01 7.64
N GLU A 129 2.33 12.89 7.38
CA GLU A 129 0.87 12.82 7.31
C GLU A 129 0.19 12.42 8.61
N LEU A 130 0.94 12.06 9.65
CA LEU A 130 0.35 11.84 10.96
C LEU A 130 0.13 13.18 11.67
N THR A 131 -1.03 13.34 12.29
CA THR A 131 -1.36 14.43 13.22
C THR A 131 -1.79 13.84 14.56
N CYS A 132 -1.92 14.68 15.59
CA CYS A 132 -2.50 14.30 16.88
C CYS A 132 -3.95 13.77 16.79
N ARG A 133 -4.65 14.04 15.68
CA ARG A 133 -6.03 13.56 15.42
C ARG A 133 -6.11 12.35 14.49
N GLY A 134 -4.96 11.86 14.00
CA GLY A 134 -4.88 10.76 13.03
C GLY A 134 -4.19 11.15 11.74
N CYS A 135 -4.22 10.27 10.74
CA CYS A 135 -3.57 10.52 9.46
C CYS A 135 -4.41 11.44 8.57
N ARG A 136 -3.78 12.44 7.96
CA ARG A 136 -4.43 13.42 7.07
C ARG A 136 -4.92 12.82 5.75
N LEU A 137 -4.41 11.65 5.37
CA LEU A 137 -4.88 10.97 4.17
C LEU A 137 -6.16 10.18 4.46
N PRO A 138 -7.21 10.33 3.63
CA PRO A 138 -8.33 9.40 3.61
C PRO A 138 -7.85 7.97 3.37
N ASN A 139 -8.49 6.98 3.99
CA ASN A 139 -8.04 5.58 3.95
C ASN A 139 -7.89 5.04 2.52
N GLU A 140 -8.82 5.37 1.64
CA GLU A 140 -8.84 5.03 0.22
C GLU A 140 -7.69 5.65 -0.60
N LEU A 141 -7.01 6.66 -0.05
CA LEU A 141 -5.82 7.27 -0.65
C LEU A 141 -4.54 6.91 0.10
N ARG A 142 -4.63 6.19 1.23
CA ARG A 142 -3.44 5.74 1.96
C ARG A 142 -2.73 4.64 1.17
N PRO A 143 -1.38 4.64 1.12
CA PRO A 143 -0.61 3.57 0.51
C PRO A 143 -0.98 2.21 1.12
N MET A 144 -0.94 1.14 0.32
CA MET A 144 -1.34 -0.20 0.79
C MET A 144 -0.58 -0.64 2.05
N GLN A 145 0.70 -0.26 2.15
CA GLN A 145 1.51 -0.54 3.33
C GLN A 145 0.92 0.05 4.62
N CYS A 146 0.34 1.26 4.56
CA CYS A 146 -0.25 1.92 5.72
C CYS A 146 -1.52 1.21 6.21
N LEU A 147 -2.25 0.57 5.30
CA LEU A 147 -3.49 -0.14 5.63
C LEU A 147 -3.26 -1.60 5.99
N ALA A 148 -2.20 -2.21 5.49
CA ALA A 148 -1.87 -3.62 5.74
C ALA A 148 -1.05 -3.82 7.03
N TYR A 149 -0.41 -2.77 7.55
CA TYR A 149 0.50 -2.88 8.69
C TYR A 149 -0.20 -2.56 10.02
N PHE A 150 -0.62 -3.62 10.74
CA PHE A 150 -1.23 -3.51 12.08
C PHE A 150 -0.22 -3.83 13.19
N CYS A 151 -0.09 -2.97 14.20
CA CYS A 151 0.72 -3.26 15.40
C CYS A 151 -0.05 -4.08 16.44
N GLY A 152 0.66 -4.55 17.48
CA GLY A 152 0.03 -5.28 18.58
C GLY A 152 -1.07 -4.48 19.29
N ALA A 153 -0.91 -3.15 19.43
CA ALA A 153 -1.95 -2.29 20.00
C ALA A 153 -3.21 -2.25 19.10
N ALA A 154 -3.03 -2.07 17.80
CA ALA A 154 -4.15 -2.08 16.86
C ALA A 154 -4.87 -3.44 16.84
N VAL A 155 -4.12 -4.55 16.75
CA VAL A 155 -4.72 -5.90 16.71
C VAL A 155 -5.49 -6.23 18.00
N ARG A 156 -5.05 -5.75 19.16
CA ARG A 156 -5.77 -5.95 20.43
C ARG A 156 -7.10 -5.20 20.51
N ALA A 157 -7.25 -4.13 19.73
CA ALA A 157 -8.48 -3.36 19.70
C ALA A 157 -9.51 -3.95 18.71
N LEU A 158 -9.08 -4.80 17.77
CA LEU A 158 -9.95 -5.43 16.79
C LEU A 158 -10.81 -6.55 17.40
N SER A 159 -12.02 -6.70 16.87
CA SER A 159 -12.82 -7.90 17.11
C SER A 159 -12.19 -9.14 16.44
N GLN A 160 -12.65 -10.32 16.84
CA GLN A 160 -12.25 -11.58 16.20
C GLN A 160 -12.67 -11.61 14.73
N GLU A 161 -13.88 -11.12 14.41
CA GLU A 161 -14.39 -11.05 13.04
C GLU A 161 -13.52 -10.13 12.16
N GLU A 162 -13.15 -8.95 12.67
CA GLU A 162 -12.26 -8.02 11.98
C GLU A 162 -10.87 -8.64 11.77
N CYS A 163 -10.35 -9.39 12.74
CA CYS A 163 -9.10 -10.12 12.59
C CYS A 163 -9.17 -11.17 11.48
N GLU A 164 -10.27 -11.92 11.38
CA GLU A 164 -10.46 -12.94 10.35
C GLU A 164 -10.65 -12.33 8.96
N GLN A 165 -11.46 -11.28 8.86
CA GLN A 165 -11.59 -10.48 7.64
C GLN A 165 -10.24 -9.90 7.23
N GLY A 166 -9.48 -9.35 8.18
CA GLY A 166 -8.12 -8.88 8.00
C GLY A 166 -7.20 -9.97 7.43
N ILE A 167 -7.20 -11.19 7.99
CA ILE A 167 -6.42 -12.32 7.46
C ILE A 167 -6.82 -12.63 6.01
N ARG A 168 -8.12 -12.67 5.69
CA ARG A 168 -8.60 -12.92 4.32
C ARG A 168 -8.07 -11.87 3.35
N LEU A 169 -8.20 -10.59 3.70
CA LEU A 169 -7.71 -9.45 2.90
C LEU A 169 -6.19 -9.47 2.75
N MET A 170 -5.45 -9.78 3.82
CA MET A 170 -3.99 -9.90 3.76
C MET A 170 -3.57 -11.03 2.82
N ARG A 171 -4.22 -12.20 2.87
CA ARG A 171 -3.92 -13.30 1.92
C ARG A 171 -4.21 -12.91 0.47
N GLN A 172 -5.29 -12.18 0.22
CA GLN A 172 -5.60 -11.63 -1.10
C GLN A 172 -4.52 -10.63 -1.55
N LEU A 173 -4.02 -9.77 -0.65
CA LEU A 173 -2.93 -8.84 -0.93
C LEU A 173 -1.63 -9.56 -1.31
N LEU A 174 -1.24 -10.59 -0.55
CA LEU A 174 -0.03 -11.37 -0.85
C LEU A 174 -0.13 -12.05 -2.23
N ARG A 175 -1.31 -12.60 -2.57
CA ARG A 175 -1.59 -13.17 -3.90
C ARG A 175 -1.54 -12.11 -4.99
N LEU A 176 -2.15 -10.95 -4.78
CA LEU A 176 -2.10 -9.83 -5.72
C LEU A 176 -0.65 -9.40 -6.02
N GLN A 177 0.19 -9.31 -4.99
CA GLN A 177 1.61 -8.97 -5.15
C GLN A 177 2.36 -10.03 -5.97
N LEU A 178 2.04 -11.31 -5.78
CA LEU A 178 2.58 -12.39 -6.60
C LEU A 178 2.08 -12.32 -8.06
N ASP A 179 0.78 -12.12 -8.27
CA ASP A 179 0.18 -11.99 -9.59
C ASP A 179 0.83 -10.85 -10.39
N ALA A 180 1.14 -9.73 -9.73
CA ALA A 180 1.86 -8.62 -10.33
C ALA A 180 3.30 -8.98 -10.73
N VAL A 181 4.02 -9.73 -9.89
CA VAL A 181 5.36 -10.25 -10.20
C VAL A 181 5.31 -11.21 -11.41
N LEU A 182 4.34 -12.13 -11.42
CA LEU A 182 4.15 -13.09 -12.52
C LEU A 182 3.76 -12.38 -13.83
N LEU A 183 2.96 -11.33 -13.75
CA LEU A 183 2.65 -10.48 -14.90
C LEU A 183 3.92 -9.81 -15.45
N ALA A 184 4.73 -9.19 -14.58
CA ALA A 184 6.01 -8.60 -14.98
C ALA A 184 6.97 -9.64 -15.59
N ALA A 185 7.01 -10.88 -15.06
CA ALA A 185 7.82 -11.95 -15.64
C ALA A 185 7.34 -12.37 -17.04
N ARG A 186 6.02 -12.51 -17.22
CA ARG A 186 5.41 -12.95 -18.49
C ARG A 186 5.58 -11.92 -19.60
N SER A 187 5.54 -10.62 -19.29
CA SER A 187 5.71 -9.57 -20.30
C SER A 187 7.08 -9.61 -20.97
N ARG A 188 8.12 -10.08 -20.27
CA ARG A 188 9.45 -10.34 -20.88
C ARG A 188 9.43 -11.46 -21.92
N ARG A 189 8.54 -12.46 -21.76
CA ARG A 189 8.42 -13.61 -22.68
C ARG A 189 7.62 -13.29 -23.94
N TRP A 190 6.59 -12.44 -23.86
CA TRP A 190 5.85 -11.96 -25.04
C TRP A 190 6.74 -11.32 -26.10
N ARG A 191 7.93 -10.90 -25.67
CA ARG A 191 8.94 -10.30 -26.51
C ARG A 191 9.85 -11.30 -27.24
N LYS A 192 9.97 -12.54 -26.78
CA LYS A 192 10.77 -13.56 -27.51
C LYS A 192 10.04 -14.13 -28.72
N VAL A 193 8.77 -13.81 -28.89
CA VAL A 193 7.86 -14.36 -29.91
C VAL A 193 7.51 -13.30 -30.98
N ARG A 194 8.10 -12.10 -30.90
CA ARG A 194 8.08 -11.06 -31.92
C ARG A 194 9.50 -10.75 -32.36
#